data_AF-A0A5H2Y7C3-F1
#
_entry.id   AF-A0A5H2Y7C3-F1
#
_cell.length_a   1.000
_cell.length_b   1.000
_cell.length_c   1.000
_cell.angle_alpha   90.00
_cell.angle_beta   90.00
_cell.angle_gamma   90.00
#
_symmetry.space_group_name_H-M   'P 1'
#
loop_
_entity.id
_entity.type
_entity.pdbx_description
1 polymer ?
#
loop_
_entity_poly.entity_id
_entity_poly.type
_entity_poly.pdbx_seq_one_letter_code
_entity_poly.pdbx_strand_id
1 'polypeptide(L)'
;MRIVHISEIDHIQSAAANDFEVIKAEVVQGLAVLVEFDSCYCVLRHDRDGLCVVCAQGKNLLSIAPYIVALARYIKAPSIVYHTKRKALKRLLSTYSFVYEATDEDGYAIYRMALNG
;
A
#
# COMPACT_ATOMS: atom_id res chain seq x y z
N MET A 1 -8.34 10.78 -4.90
CA MET A 1 -6.99 10.49 -4.37
C MET A 1 -6.05 11.59 -4.86
N ARG A 2 -5.21 12.15 -3.98
CA ARG A 2 -4.19 13.14 -4.32
C ARG A 2 -2.80 12.61 -3.96
N ILE A 3 -1.77 13.03 -4.68
CA ILE A 3 -0.37 12.89 -4.24
C ILE A 3 -0.14 13.95 -3.16
N VAL A 4 0.44 13.54 -2.04
CA VAL A 4 0.67 14.45 -0.91
C VAL A 4 2.13 14.78 -0.74
N HIS A 5 2.40 15.92 -0.11
CA HIS A 5 3.75 16.38 0.12
C HIS A 5 4.43 15.55 1.22
N ILE A 6 5.75 15.41 1.15
CA ILE A 6 6.54 14.63 2.12
C ILE A 6 6.36 15.12 3.57
N SER A 7 6.02 16.38 3.78
CA SER A 7 5.73 16.93 5.11
C SER A 7 4.53 16.27 5.81
N GLU A 8 3.68 15.54 5.07
CA GLU A 8 2.54 14.78 5.59
C GLU A 8 2.90 13.31 5.92
N ILE A 9 4.16 12.89 5.80
CA ILE A 9 4.58 11.49 5.98
C ILE A 9 4.32 10.95 7.38
N ASP A 10 4.32 11.79 8.42
CA ASP A 10 4.10 11.34 9.80
C ASP A 10 2.70 10.71 9.99
N HIS A 11 1.74 10.97 9.10
CA HIS A 11 0.42 10.34 9.13
C HIS A 11 0.42 8.82 8.94
N ILE A 12 1.50 8.24 8.41
CA ILE A 12 1.67 6.78 8.27
C ILE A 12 2.56 6.15 9.37
N GLN A 13 3.08 6.94 10.31
CA GLN A 13 4.09 6.49 11.27
C GLN A 13 3.64 5.26 12.06
N SER A 14 2.38 5.22 12.50
CA SER A 14 1.87 4.08 13.27
C SER A 14 1.73 2.83 12.41
N ALA A 15 1.42 2.93 11.12
CA ALA A 15 1.31 1.79 10.20
C ALA A 15 2.68 1.28 9.75
N ALA A 16 3.61 2.20 9.47
CA ALA A 16 4.98 1.89 9.09
C ALA A 16 5.81 1.31 10.25
N ALA A 17 5.53 1.70 11.50
CA ALA A 17 6.21 1.21 12.69
C ALA A 17 7.74 1.26 12.54
N ASN A 18 8.44 0.12 12.60
CA ASN A 18 9.90 0.04 12.52
C ASN A 18 10.44 0.40 11.11
N ASP A 19 9.60 0.32 10.08
CA ASP A 19 9.98 0.57 8.69
C ASP A 19 9.84 2.04 8.30
N PHE A 20 9.40 2.91 9.22
CA PHE A 20 9.05 4.30 8.92
C PHE A 20 10.18 5.09 8.26
N GLU A 21 11.40 5.03 8.80
CA GLU A 21 12.54 5.77 8.24
C GLU A 21 12.94 5.25 6.85
N VAL A 22 12.81 3.93 6.61
CA VAL A 22 13.07 3.32 5.30
C VAL A 22 12.03 3.80 4.29
N ILE A 23 10.74 3.72 4.64
CA ILE A 23 9.63 4.16 3.77
C ILE A 23 9.74 5.66 3.47
N LYS A 24 10.08 6.47 4.48
CA LYS A 24 10.31 7.90 4.31
C LYS A 24 11.44 8.19 3.32
N ALA A 25 12.56 7.46 3.42
CA ALA A 25 13.66 7.59 2.47
C ALA A 25 13.23 7.21 1.04
N GLU A 26 12.43 6.16 0.87
CA GLU A 26 11.89 5.76 -0.44
C GLU A 26 11.02 6.86 -1.06
N VAL A 27 10.17 7.52 -0.28
CA VAL A 27 9.35 8.64 -0.77
C VAL A 27 10.21 9.86 -1.13
N VAL A 28 11.22 10.18 -0.32
CA VAL A 28 12.15 11.29 -0.60
C VAL A 28 12.96 11.04 -1.88
N GLN A 29 13.35 9.80 -2.14
CA GLN A 29 14.10 9.41 -3.33
C GLN A 29 13.22 9.25 -4.58
N GLY A 30 11.89 9.39 -4.45
CA GLY A 30 10.95 9.20 -5.54
C GLY A 30 10.76 7.73 -5.95
N LEU A 31 11.20 6.79 -5.12
CA LEU A 31 10.97 5.35 -5.31
C LEU A 31 9.55 4.94 -4.94
N ALA A 32 8.93 5.66 -4.00
CA ALA A 32 7.55 5.48 -3.60
C ALA A 32 6.80 6.82 -3.59
N VAL A 33 5.47 6.76 -3.62
CA VAL A 33 4.60 7.95 -3.63
C VAL A 33 3.67 7.88 -2.43
N LEU A 34 3.65 8.96 -1.63
CA LEU A 34 2.67 9.16 -0.59
C LEU A 34 1.40 9.75 -1.20
N VAL A 35 0.26 9.12 -0.95
CA VAL A 35 -1.05 9.54 -1.45
C VAL A 35 -2.06 9.62 -0.31
N GLU A 36 -3.07 10.46 -0.49
CA GLU A 36 -4.16 10.63 0.46
C GLU A 36 -5.52 10.60 -0.25
N PHE A 37 -6.48 9.99 0.43
CA PHE A 37 -7.88 10.08 0.09
C PHE A 37 -8.75 9.96 1.35
N ASP A 38 -9.61 10.95 1.57
CA ASP A 38 -10.61 10.94 2.63
C ASP A 38 -10.02 10.62 4.02
N SER A 39 -8.94 11.32 4.40
CA SER A 39 -8.20 11.09 5.65
C SER A 39 -7.59 9.68 5.78
N CYS A 40 -7.33 9.02 4.66
CA CYS A 40 -6.52 7.82 4.56
C CYS A 40 -5.24 8.11 3.79
N TYR A 41 -4.10 7.92 4.45
CA TYR A 41 -2.77 8.04 3.87
C TYR A 41 -2.24 6.67 3.49
N CYS A 42 -1.59 6.59 2.34
CA CYS A 42 -1.05 5.36 1.79
C CYS A 42 0.28 5.65 1.10
N VAL A 43 1.24 4.72 1.22
CA VAL A 43 2.45 4.74 0.40
C VAL A 43 2.33 3.65 -0.65
N LEU A 44 2.51 4.05 -1.91
CA LEU A 44 2.45 3.18 -3.07
C LEU A 44 3.81 3.13 -3.74
N ARG A 45 4.26 1.93 -4.09
CA ARG A 45 5.51 1.69 -4.81
C ARG A 45 5.22 0.85 -6.05
N HIS A 46 5.87 1.16 -7.16
CA HIS A 46 5.74 0.37 -8.38
C HIS A 46 6.92 -0.59 -8.49
N ASP A 47 6.65 -1.87 -8.21
CA ASP A 47 7.64 -2.95 -8.24
C ASP A 47 7.44 -3.77 -9.53
N ARG A 48 8.42 -4.64 -9.85
CA ARG A 48 8.34 -5.54 -11.03
C ARG A 48 7.09 -6.42 -11.01
N ASP A 49 6.66 -6.77 -9.80
CA ASP A 49 5.55 -7.68 -9.55
C ASP A 49 4.19 -6.95 -9.55
N GLY A 50 4.17 -5.62 -9.59
CA GLY A 50 2.96 -4.81 -9.68
C GLY A 50 2.96 -3.59 -8.76
N LEU A 51 1.77 -3.08 -8.47
CA LEU A 51 1.60 -1.94 -7.55
C LEU A 51 1.64 -2.45 -6.11
N CYS A 52 2.67 -2.10 -5.36
CA CYS A 52 2.82 -2.44 -3.96
C CYS A 52 2.19 -1.36 -3.06
N VAL A 53 1.30 -1.77 -2.17
CA VAL A 53 0.79 -0.97 -1.06
C VAL A 53 1.70 -1.23 0.13
N VAL A 54 2.65 -0.32 0.36
CA VAL A 54 3.71 -0.46 1.37
C VAL A 54 3.11 -0.34 2.77
N CYS A 55 2.33 0.72 2.99
CA CYS A 55 1.59 0.91 4.22
C CYS A 55 0.38 1.81 3.99
N ALA A 56 -0.64 1.67 4.82
CA ALA A 56 -1.79 2.56 4.79
C ALA A 56 -2.34 2.80 6.21
N GLN A 57 -2.72 4.05 6.49
CA GLN A 57 -3.22 4.50 7.80
C GLN A 57 -4.33 5.53 7.63
N GLY A 58 -5.41 5.38 8.41
CA GLY A 58 -6.51 6.34 8.43
C GLY A 58 -7.85 5.67 8.70
N LYS A 59 -8.93 6.44 8.61
CA LYS A 59 -10.29 5.96 8.91
C LYS A 59 -10.99 5.35 7.69
N ASN A 60 -10.71 5.86 6.49
CA ASN A 60 -11.43 5.50 5.26
C ASN A 60 -10.59 4.65 4.29
N LEU A 61 -9.85 3.70 4.86
CA LEU A 61 -9.01 2.75 4.13
C LEU A 61 -9.80 1.87 3.12
N LEU A 62 -11.10 1.63 3.34
CA LEU A 62 -11.96 0.95 2.35
C LEU A 62 -12.26 1.84 1.14
N SER A 63 -12.39 3.15 1.38
CA SER A 63 -12.74 4.14 0.35
C SER A 63 -11.57 4.42 -0.59
N ILE A 64 -10.31 4.23 -0.15
CA ILE A 64 -9.13 4.39 -1.01
C ILE A 64 -8.88 3.19 -1.93
N ALA A 65 -9.35 1.99 -1.56
CA ALA A 65 -9.07 0.76 -2.31
C ALA A 65 -9.53 0.79 -3.79
N PRO A 66 -10.72 1.29 -4.17
CA PRO A 66 -11.11 1.42 -5.57
C PRO A 66 -10.14 2.29 -6.39
N TYR A 67 -9.58 3.34 -5.78
CA TYR A 67 -8.61 4.23 -6.43
C TYR A 67 -7.26 3.55 -6.64
N ILE A 68 -6.81 2.73 -5.68
CA ILE A 68 -5.59 1.91 -5.83
C ILE A 68 -5.78 0.91 -6.99
N VAL A 69 -6.93 0.24 -7.06
CA VAL A 69 -7.27 -0.67 -8.18
C VAL A 69 -7.31 0.07 -9.52
N ALA A 70 -7.94 1.25 -9.56
CA ALA A 70 -8.01 2.06 -10.77
C ALA A 70 -6.61 2.53 -11.22
N LEU A 71 -5.75 2.96 -10.28
CA LEU A 71 -4.37 3.35 -10.54
C LEU A 71 -3.56 2.17 -11.09
N ALA A 72 -3.65 1.01 -10.44
CA ALA A 72 -2.94 -0.19 -10.87
C ALA A 72 -3.34 -0.62 -12.29
N ARG A 73 -4.63 -0.53 -12.63
CA ARG A 73 -5.12 -0.77 -14.00
C ARG A 73 -4.62 0.28 -14.99
N TYR A 74 -4.61 1.55 -14.59
CA TYR A 74 -4.14 2.66 -15.43
C TYR A 74 -2.66 2.50 -15.81
N ILE A 75 -1.81 2.11 -14.84
CA ILE A 75 -0.39 1.84 -15.08
C ILE A 75 -0.13 0.44 -15.67
N LYS A 76 -1.19 -0.33 -15.95
CA LYS A 76 -1.11 -1.71 -16.47
C LYS A 76 -0.29 -2.64 -15.58
N ALA A 77 -0.35 -2.45 -14.27
CA ALA A 77 0.32 -3.33 -13.32
C ALA A 77 -0.29 -4.74 -13.40
N PRO A 78 0.53 -5.80 -13.40
CA PRO A 78 0.03 -7.18 -13.46
C PRO A 78 -0.74 -7.59 -12.19
N SER A 79 -0.42 -6.96 -11.05
CA SER A 79 -1.06 -7.26 -9.78
C SER A 79 -0.98 -6.07 -8.81
N ILE A 80 -1.71 -6.19 -7.69
CA ILE A 80 -1.53 -5.37 -6.50
C ILE A 80 -1.01 -6.26 -5.38
N VAL A 81 0.01 -5.80 -4.67
CA VAL A 81 0.65 -6.54 -3.58
C VAL A 81 0.62 -5.70 -2.31
N TYR A 82 0.47 -6.31 -1.14
CA TYR A 82 0.72 -5.63 0.13
C TYR A 82 1.35 -6.58 1.16
N HIS A 83 2.20 -6.01 2.01
CA HIS A 83 2.92 -6.73 3.05
C HIS A 83 2.38 -6.28 4.40
N THR A 84 2.01 -7.22 5.28
CA THR A 84 1.49 -6.84 6.59
C THR A 84 1.84 -7.84 7.69
N LYS A 85 2.29 -7.32 8.82
CA LYS A 85 2.30 -8.04 10.12
C LYS A 85 0.97 -7.89 10.88
N ARG A 86 0.11 -6.97 10.43
CA ARG A 86 -1.13 -6.58 11.14
C ARG A 86 -2.36 -7.21 10.49
N LYS A 87 -3.17 -7.88 11.31
CA LYS A 87 -4.46 -8.47 10.90
C LYS A 87 -5.47 -7.45 10.37
N ALA A 88 -5.35 -6.17 10.74
CA ALA A 88 -6.29 -5.12 10.32
C ALA A 88 -6.28 -4.88 8.80
N LEU A 89 -5.12 -4.93 8.15
CA LEU A 89 -5.02 -4.79 6.69
C LEU A 89 -5.70 -5.96 5.95
N LYS A 90 -5.64 -7.17 6.52
CA LYS A 90 -6.33 -8.35 5.97
C LYS A 90 -7.85 -8.17 5.92
N ARG A 91 -8.42 -7.52 6.94
CA ARG A 91 -9.87 -7.22 6.99
C ARG A 91 -10.27 -6.09 6.03
N LEU A 92 -9.31 -5.25 5.66
CA LEU A 92 -9.50 -4.10 4.78
C LEU A 92 -9.73 -4.51 3.32
N LEU A 93 -9.03 -5.55 2.88
CA LEU A 93 -8.99 -5.94 1.49
C LEU A 93 -9.72 -7.27 1.25
N SER A 94 -10.48 -7.76 2.23
CA SER A 94 -11.31 -8.96 2.10
C SER A 94 -12.42 -8.83 1.07
N THR A 95 -12.84 -7.59 0.77
CA THR A 95 -13.80 -7.30 -0.33
C THR A 95 -13.17 -7.47 -1.71
N TYR A 96 -11.84 -7.55 -1.78
CA TYR A 96 -11.07 -7.76 -3.00
C TYR A 96 -10.44 -9.16 -2.99
N SER A 97 -10.14 -9.68 -4.17
CA SER A 97 -9.60 -11.03 -4.36
C SER A 97 -8.09 -11.12 -4.04
N PHE A 98 -7.66 -10.57 -2.90
CA PHE A 98 -6.30 -10.75 -2.41
C PHE A 98 -6.12 -12.15 -1.85
N VAL A 99 -5.19 -12.90 -2.43
CA VAL A 99 -4.82 -14.24 -2.01
C VAL A 99 -3.53 -14.13 -1.20
N TYR A 100 -3.45 -14.88 -0.10
CA TYR A 100 -2.19 -15.05 0.63
C TYR A 100 -1.21 -15.82 -0.25
N GLU A 101 -0.02 -15.27 -0.45
CA GLU A 101 1.01 -15.86 -1.29
C GLU A 101 2.10 -16.52 -0.45
N ALA A 102 2.68 -15.76 0.49
CA ALA A 102 3.78 -16.20 1.32
C ALA A 102 3.89 -15.37 2.60
N THR A 103 4.78 -15.79 3.49
CA THR A 103 5.31 -14.95 4.57
C THR A 103 6.79 -14.77 4.30
N ASP A 104 7.28 -13.53 4.32
CA ASP A 104 8.71 -13.26 4.12
C ASP A 104 9.56 -13.65 5.35
N GLU A 105 10.88 -13.56 5.18
CA GLU A 105 11.86 -13.90 6.23
C GLU A 105 11.71 -13.01 7.48
N ASP A 106 11.17 -11.80 7.31
CA ASP A 106 10.91 -10.84 8.38
C ASP A 106 9.55 -11.04 9.05
N GLY A 107 8.73 -12.01 8.60
CA GLY A 107 7.44 -12.37 9.17
C GLY A 107 6.25 -11.54 8.67
N TYR A 108 6.38 -10.79 7.57
CA TYR A 108 5.24 -10.14 6.92
C TYR A 108 4.48 -11.13 6.05
N ALA A 109 3.16 -11.18 6.23
CA ALA A 109 2.31 -11.90 5.30
C ALA A 109 2.13 -11.06 4.02
N ILE A 110 2.48 -11.68 2.90
CA ILE A 110 2.38 -11.13 1.54
C ILE A 110 1.05 -11.57 0.94
N TYR A 111 0.29 -10.60 0.45
CA TYR A 111 -0.96 -10.84 -0.25
C TYR A 111 -0.92 -10.23 -1.63
N ARG A 112 -1.47 -10.93 -2.61
CA ARG A 112 -1.51 -10.51 -4.01
C ARG A 112 -2.91 -10.61 -4.57
N MET A 113 -3.30 -9.59 -5.32
CA MET A 113 -4.46 -9.60 -6.19
C MET A 113 -3.98 -9.46 -7.64
N ALA A 114 -4.15 -10.52 -8.43
CA ALA A 114 -3.91 -10.44 -9.87
C ALA A 114 -4.93 -9.49 -10.52
N LEU A 115 -4.47 -8.62 -11.41
CA LEU A 115 -5.33 -7.73 -12.20
C LEU A 115 -5.56 -8.24 -13.62
N ASN A 116 -4.69 -9.13 -14.08
CA ASN A 116 -4.79 -9.80 -15.37
C ASN A 116 -5.35 -11.20 -15.16
N GLY A 117 -6.67 -11.29 -15.35
CA GLY A 117 -7.47 -12.51 -15.53
C GLY A 117 -8.59 -12.19 -16.49
#